data_AF-A0AAQ4E9K9-F1
#
_entry.id   AF-A0AAQ4E9K9-F1
#
_cell.length_a   1.000
_cell.length_b   1.000
_cell.length_c   1.000
_cell.angle_alpha   90.00
_cell.angle_beta   90.00
_cell.angle_gamma   90.00
#
_symmetry.space_group_name_H-M   'P 1'
#
loop_
_entity.id
_entity.type
_entity.pdbx_description
1 polymer ?
#
loop_
_entity_poly.entity_id
_entity_poly.type
_entity_poly.pdbx_seq_one_letter_code
_entity_poly.pdbx_strand_id
1 'polypeptide(L)'
;METVDLVKRSQQLEEKLLKSKCLTCPLFEAHFEQEHRRQRLSEEVRHLQHQLSEDSLASMPDYRNHVLALERLGYVEPSGTLTLKGRVARSLSSYEVMLSDLLLQESLLTLGAPEVAGLFSCLVYEQRSNSEAVVPRSVKAEDTFWATLRIRFCRGCCPRTATLRPTGSFGWRHSTMRTVGCALL
;
A
#
# COMPACT_ATOMS: atom_id res chain seq x y z
N MET A 1 10.52 29.00 -13.12
CA MET A 1 11.65 29.13 -12.18
C MET A 1 12.82 28.20 -12.56
N GLU A 2 12.88 27.69 -13.80
CA GLU A 2 13.76 26.55 -14.14
C GLU A 2 15.01 26.96 -14.95
N THR A 3 14.99 28.06 -15.69
CA THR A 3 16.09 28.47 -16.58
C THR A 3 17.24 29.15 -15.86
N VAL A 4 16.95 29.97 -14.84
CA VAL A 4 17.97 30.69 -14.06
C VAL A 4 18.84 29.73 -13.26
N ASP A 5 18.26 28.64 -12.73
CA ASP A 5 19.00 27.64 -11.96
C ASP A 5 19.91 26.78 -12.84
N LEU A 6 19.48 26.48 -14.06
CA LEU A 6 20.30 25.78 -15.06
C LEU A 6 21.53 26.61 -15.45
N VAL A 7 21.35 27.91 -15.72
CA VAL A 7 22.47 28.82 -16.05
C VAL A 7 23.46 28.92 -14.90
N LYS A 8 22.99 29.07 -13.67
CA LYS A 8 23.86 29.07 -12.48
C LYS A 8 24.64 27.77 -12.34
N ARG A 9 24.01 26.62 -12.58
CA ARG A 9 24.66 25.31 -12.49
C ARG A 9 25.73 25.13 -13.57
N SER A 10 25.48 25.61 -14.79
CA SER A 10 26.46 25.59 -15.88
C SER A 10 27.71 26.41 -15.52
N GLN A 11 27.53 27.64 -15.05
CA GLN A 11 28.64 28.52 -14.64
C GLN A 11 29.47 27.89 -13.50
N GLN A 12 28.81 27.26 -12.53
CA GLN A 12 29.50 26.56 -11.43
C GLN A 12 30.31 25.36 -11.90
N LEU A 13 29.82 24.62 -12.90
CA LEU A 13 30.55 23.48 -13.48
C LEU A 13 31.76 23.95 -14.29
N GLU A 14 31.59 25.01 -15.08
CA GLU A 14 32.67 25.62 -15.86
C GLU A 14 33.80 26.12 -14.96
N GLU A 15 33.48 26.85 -13.89
CA GLU A 15 34.47 27.27 -12.90
C GLU A 15 35.21 26.10 -12.27
N LYS A 16 34.50 25.00 -11.93
CA LYS A 16 35.13 23.81 -11.34
C LYS A 16 36.05 23.10 -12.34
N LEU A 17 35.64 23.05 -13.61
CA LEU A 17 36.42 22.44 -14.68
C LEU A 17 37.71 23.22 -14.92
N LEU A 18 37.62 24.55 -15.03
CA LEU A 18 38.78 25.44 -15.20
C LEU A 18 39.74 25.41 -13.99
N LYS A 19 39.22 25.19 -12.77
CA LYS A 19 40.03 25.02 -11.55
C LYS A 19 40.71 23.64 -11.45
N SER A 20 40.40 22.69 -12.32
CA SER A 20 40.93 21.34 -12.25
C SER A 20 42.37 21.25 -12.77
N LYS A 21 43.24 20.52 -12.04
CA LYS A 21 44.65 20.35 -12.40
C LYS A 21 44.87 19.43 -13.62
N CYS A 22 43.82 18.74 -14.04
CA CYS A 22 43.84 17.74 -15.11
C CYS A 22 44.15 18.38 -16.47
N LEU A 23 43.70 19.63 -16.68
CA LEU A 23 43.85 20.37 -17.94
C LEU A 23 45.30 20.70 -18.29
N THR A 24 46.22 20.64 -17.31
CA THR A 24 47.66 20.91 -17.51
C THR A 24 48.46 19.61 -17.73
N CYS A 25 47.81 18.44 -17.72
CA CYS A 25 48.49 17.16 -17.87
C CYS A 25 48.88 16.91 -19.35
N PRO A 26 50.15 16.60 -19.67
CA PRO A 26 50.57 16.30 -21.04
C PRO A 26 50.03 14.95 -21.55
N LEU A 27 49.64 14.05 -20.65
CA LEU A 27 49.05 12.74 -20.95
C LEU A 27 47.54 12.72 -20.65
N PHE A 28 46.89 13.88 -20.72
CA PHE A 28 45.48 14.03 -20.36
C PHE A 28 44.58 13.02 -21.07
N GLU A 29 44.76 12.85 -22.38
CA GLU A 29 43.92 11.97 -23.19
C GLU A 29 43.97 10.51 -22.73
N ALA A 30 45.17 9.96 -22.48
CA ALA A 30 45.36 8.60 -21.99
C ALA A 30 44.79 8.39 -20.58
N HIS A 31 45.05 9.32 -19.65
CA HIS A 31 44.50 9.24 -18.30
C HIS A 31 42.98 9.41 -18.27
N PHE A 32 42.45 10.29 -19.12
CA PHE A 32 41.01 10.51 -19.25
C PHE A 32 40.33 9.27 -19.81
N GLU A 33 40.89 8.63 -20.83
CA GLU A 33 40.33 7.39 -21.38
C GLU A 33 40.32 6.25 -20.34
N GLN A 34 41.41 6.09 -19.60
CA GLN A 34 41.50 5.10 -18.52
C GLN A 34 40.46 5.35 -17.42
N GLU A 35 40.35 6.60 -16.97
CA GLU A 35 39.41 6.98 -15.92
C GLU A 35 37.95 6.87 -16.40
N HIS A 36 37.66 7.27 -17.63
CA HIS A 36 36.35 7.15 -18.24
C HIS A 36 35.94 5.68 -18.41
N ARG A 37 36.85 4.79 -18.81
CA ARG A 37 36.59 3.34 -18.82
C ARG A 37 36.27 2.82 -17.41
N ARG A 38 37.03 3.24 -16.40
CA ARG A 38 36.78 2.88 -15.00
C ARG A 38 35.40 3.35 -14.53
N GLN A 39 35.03 4.59 -14.85
CA GLN A 39 33.72 5.15 -14.49
C GLN A 39 32.57 4.39 -15.14
N ARG A 40 32.66 4.08 -16.45
CA ARG A 40 31.65 3.27 -17.14
C ARG A 40 31.44 1.91 -16.49
N LEU A 41 32.53 1.19 -16.21
CA LEU A 41 32.45 -0.10 -15.53
C LEU A 41 31.85 0.04 -14.12
N SER A 42 32.22 1.09 -13.39
CA SER A 42 31.64 1.37 -12.07
C SER A 42 30.14 1.69 -12.15
N GLU A 43 29.70 2.41 -13.18
CA GLU A 43 28.28 2.70 -13.43
C GLU A 43 27.51 1.44 -13.80
N GLU A 44 28.08 0.56 -14.64
CA GLU A 44 27.52 -0.74 -14.99
C GLU A 44 27.38 -1.63 -13.75
N VAL A 45 28.42 -1.74 -12.92
CA VAL A 45 28.36 -2.49 -11.66
C VAL A 45 27.27 -1.92 -10.75
N ARG A 46 27.19 -0.60 -10.60
CA ARG A 46 26.15 0.04 -9.79
C ARG A 46 24.75 -0.23 -10.36
N HIS A 47 24.60 -0.21 -11.67
CA HIS A 47 23.33 -0.48 -12.33
C HIS A 47 22.89 -1.93 -12.11
N LEU A 48 23.80 -2.89 -12.30
CA LEU A 48 23.55 -4.31 -12.05
C LEU A 48 23.23 -4.57 -10.57
N GLN A 49 23.97 -3.96 -9.64
CA GLN A 49 23.68 -4.03 -8.21
C GLN A 49 22.29 -3.51 -7.87
N HIS A 50 21.85 -2.43 -8.51
CA HIS A 50 20.50 -1.93 -8.34
C HIS A 50 19.46 -2.89 -8.91
N GLN A 51 19.66 -3.44 -10.12
CA GLN A 51 18.76 -4.43 -10.71
C GLN A 51 18.63 -5.71 -9.87
N LEU A 52 19.69 -6.09 -9.16
CA LEU A 52 19.68 -7.22 -8.22
C LEU A 52 19.08 -6.85 -6.86
N SER A 53 18.96 -5.56 -6.52
CA SER A 53 18.36 -5.13 -5.28
C SER A 53 16.84 -5.20 -5.36
N GLU A 54 16.20 -5.43 -4.22
CA GLU A 54 14.74 -5.41 -4.12
C GLU A 54 14.17 -4.06 -4.55
N ASP A 55 14.90 -2.97 -4.35
CA ASP A 55 14.45 -1.62 -4.70
C ASP A 55 14.30 -1.39 -6.21
N SER A 56 14.78 -2.31 -7.07
CA SER A 56 14.45 -2.30 -8.51
C SER A 56 13.01 -2.69 -8.80
N LEU A 57 12.36 -3.40 -7.88
CA LEU A 57 10.98 -3.81 -8.01
C LEU A 57 10.08 -2.63 -7.65
N ALA A 58 9.41 -2.07 -8.66
CA ALA A 58 8.56 -0.88 -8.53
C ALA A 58 7.49 -0.97 -7.42
N SER A 59 7.08 -2.19 -7.05
CA SER A 59 6.02 -2.46 -6.06
C SER A 59 6.54 -2.70 -4.63
N MET A 60 7.85 -2.68 -4.38
CA MET A 60 8.38 -2.93 -3.02
C MET A 60 7.86 -1.98 -1.94
N PRO A 61 7.72 -0.66 -2.19
CA PRO A 61 7.15 0.24 -1.20
C PRO A 61 5.74 -0.16 -0.78
N ASP A 62 4.91 -0.58 -1.74
CA ASP A 62 3.53 -0.97 -1.48
C ASP A 62 3.45 -2.31 -0.74
N TYR A 63 4.29 -3.29 -1.12
CA TYR A 63 4.42 -4.54 -0.38
C TYR A 63 4.81 -4.31 1.09
N ARG A 64 5.82 -3.47 1.36
CA ARG A 64 6.24 -3.13 2.73
C ARG A 64 5.10 -2.48 3.52
N ASN A 65 4.33 -1.60 2.89
CA ASN A 65 3.16 -0.98 3.52
C ASN A 65 2.07 -2.01 3.86
N HIS A 66 1.82 -2.99 2.97
CA HIS A 66 0.87 -4.07 3.23
C HIS A 66 1.31 -4.97 4.39
N VAL A 67 2.59 -5.36 4.44
CA VAL A 67 3.14 -6.13 5.57
C VAL A 67 2.98 -5.36 6.88
N LEU A 68 3.33 -4.07 6.91
CA LEU A 68 3.15 -3.22 8.09
C LEU A 68 1.69 -3.11 8.54
N ALA A 69 0.75 -3.04 7.59
CA ALA A 69 -0.67 -3.04 7.91
C ALA A 69 -1.11 -4.37 8.55
N LEU A 70 -0.66 -5.51 7.99
CA LEU A 70 -0.95 -6.84 8.52
C LEU A 70 -0.34 -7.05 9.92
N GLU A 71 0.86 -6.53 10.17
CA GLU A 71 1.48 -6.51 11.50
C GLU A 71 0.63 -5.72 12.51
N ARG A 72 0.20 -4.50 12.15
CA ARG A 72 -0.67 -3.66 13.00
C ARG A 72 -2.02 -4.32 13.28
N LEU A 73 -2.55 -5.07 12.32
CA LEU A 73 -3.79 -5.82 12.45
C LEU A 73 -3.63 -7.16 13.20
N GLY A 74 -2.39 -7.54 13.55
CA GLY A 74 -2.06 -8.74 14.32
C GLY A 74 -2.10 -10.03 13.53
N TYR A 75 -1.96 -9.98 12.20
CA TYR A 75 -1.87 -11.16 11.33
C TYR A 75 -0.45 -11.74 11.26
N VAL A 76 0.54 -10.87 11.37
CA VAL A 76 1.97 -11.18 11.29
C VAL A 76 2.65 -10.59 12.52
N GLU A 77 3.55 -11.34 13.14
CA GLU A 77 4.42 -10.82 14.19
C GLU A 77 5.60 -10.05 13.58
N PRO A 78 6.24 -9.12 14.31
CA PRO A 78 7.45 -8.43 13.82
C PRO A 78 8.61 -9.38 13.47
N SER A 79 8.56 -10.63 13.92
CA SER A 79 9.47 -11.71 13.56
C SER A 79 9.25 -12.29 12.14
N GLY A 80 8.15 -11.91 11.48
CA GLY A 80 7.69 -12.48 10.21
C GLY A 80 6.83 -13.75 10.36
N THR A 81 6.55 -14.19 11.59
CA THR A 81 5.75 -15.40 11.84
C THR A 81 4.24 -15.11 11.80
N LEU A 82 3.46 -16.04 11.25
CA LEU A 82 1.99 -15.92 11.21
C LEU A 82 1.37 -16.21 12.59
N THR A 83 0.51 -15.29 13.03
CA THR A 83 -0.35 -15.51 14.20
C THR A 83 -1.50 -16.48 13.88
N LEU A 84 -2.31 -16.86 14.89
CA LEU A 84 -3.53 -17.65 14.64
C LEU A 84 -4.43 -16.98 13.59
N LYS A 85 -4.58 -15.66 13.69
CA LYS A 85 -5.37 -14.84 12.77
C LYS A 85 -4.81 -14.89 11.35
N GLY A 86 -3.49 -14.78 11.21
CA GLY A 86 -2.76 -14.98 9.96
C GLY A 86 -2.99 -16.35 9.33
N ARG A 87 -2.94 -17.41 10.14
CA ARG A 87 -3.15 -18.79 9.66
C ARG A 87 -4.59 -19.03 9.21
N VAL A 88 -5.57 -18.42 9.88
CA VAL A 88 -6.99 -18.50 9.49
C VAL A 88 -7.23 -17.70 8.21
N ALA A 89 -6.72 -16.46 8.09
CA ALA A 89 -6.85 -15.67 6.86
C ALA A 89 -6.29 -16.40 5.64
N ARG A 90 -5.10 -17.01 5.76
CA ARG A 90 -4.48 -17.78 4.66
C ARG A 90 -5.32 -18.96 4.17
N SER A 91 -6.25 -19.46 4.98
CA SER A 91 -7.14 -20.57 4.58
C SER A 91 -8.34 -20.13 3.73
N LEU A 92 -8.56 -18.82 3.63
CA LEU A 92 -9.65 -18.22 2.86
C LEU A 92 -9.14 -17.81 1.48
N SER A 93 -10.01 -17.88 0.47
CA SER A 93 -9.67 -17.49 -0.91
C SER A 93 -10.06 -16.05 -1.25
N SER A 94 -10.91 -15.43 -0.43
CA SER A 94 -11.52 -14.13 -0.73
C SER A 94 -11.87 -13.41 0.56
N TYR A 95 -11.80 -12.08 0.54
CA TYR A 95 -12.08 -11.22 1.70
C TYR A 95 -11.34 -11.66 2.98
N GLU A 96 -10.11 -12.17 2.83
CA GLU A 96 -9.37 -12.93 3.86
C GLU A 96 -9.29 -12.19 5.21
N VAL A 97 -8.88 -10.93 5.18
CA VAL A 97 -8.74 -10.08 6.38
C VAL A 97 -10.09 -9.79 7.01
N MET A 98 -11.11 -9.47 6.20
CA MET A 98 -12.43 -9.12 6.72
C MET A 98 -13.13 -10.34 7.34
N LEU A 99 -13.06 -11.48 6.65
CA LEU A 99 -13.71 -12.72 7.06
C LEU A 99 -13.04 -13.37 8.25
N SER A 100 -11.71 -13.41 8.28
CA SER A 100 -11.00 -13.96 9.44
C SER A 100 -11.22 -13.12 10.70
N ASP A 101 -11.33 -11.79 10.59
CA ASP A 101 -11.76 -10.95 11.70
C ASP A 101 -13.16 -11.33 12.19
N LEU A 102 -14.13 -11.48 11.26
CA LEU A 102 -15.51 -11.86 11.58
C LEU A 102 -15.62 -13.26 12.21
N LEU A 103 -14.94 -14.26 11.65
CA LEU A 103 -14.97 -15.65 12.10
C LEU A 103 -14.41 -15.83 13.51
N LEU A 104 -13.49 -14.96 13.91
CA LEU A 104 -12.88 -14.97 15.23
C LEU A 104 -13.67 -14.16 16.27
N GLN A 105 -14.78 -13.53 15.88
CA GLN A 105 -15.66 -12.84 16.83
C GLN A 105 -16.67 -13.80 17.46
N GLU A 106 -16.87 -13.62 18.77
CA GLU A 106 -17.92 -14.34 19.51
C GLU A 106 -19.34 -13.98 19.06
N SER A 107 -19.53 -12.83 18.41
CA SER A 107 -20.83 -12.41 17.87
C SER A 107 -21.38 -13.37 16.81
N LEU A 108 -20.51 -14.00 16.01
CA LEU A 108 -20.92 -14.95 14.97
C LEU A 108 -21.51 -16.24 15.58
N LEU A 109 -21.10 -16.60 16.80
CA LEU A 109 -21.63 -17.76 17.51
C LEU A 109 -23.07 -17.58 18.00
N THR A 110 -23.56 -16.33 18.05
CA THR A 110 -24.92 -16.00 18.49
C THR A 110 -25.95 -16.05 17.35
N LEU A 111 -25.50 -16.17 16.11
CA LEU A 111 -26.34 -16.17 14.91
C LEU A 111 -26.74 -17.59 14.53
N GLY A 112 -27.97 -17.74 14.04
CA GLY A 112 -28.44 -19.01 13.49
C GLY A 112 -27.84 -19.31 12.11
N ALA A 113 -27.77 -20.59 11.72
CA ALA A 113 -27.38 -21.01 10.37
C ALA A 113 -28.03 -20.21 9.21
N PRO A 114 -29.34 -19.89 9.21
CA PRO A 114 -29.93 -19.08 8.13
C PRO A 114 -29.45 -17.62 8.13
N GLU A 115 -29.17 -17.04 9.30
CA GLU A 115 -28.66 -15.67 9.42
C GLU A 115 -27.21 -15.58 8.96
N VAL A 116 -26.40 -16.58 9.30
CA VAL A 116 -25.02 -16.71 8.83
C VAL A 116 -24.99 -16.88 7.31
N ALA A 117 -25.83 -17.76 6.74
CA ALA A 117 -25.93 -17.93 5.29
C ALA A 117 -26.34 -16.62 4.59
N GLY A 118 -27.29 -15.88 5.18
CA GLY A 118 -27.67 -14.55 4.70
C GLY A 118 -26.52 -13.55 4.74
N LEU A 119 -25.73 -13.53 5.83
CA LEU A 119 -24.56 -12.65 5.96
C LEU A 119 -23.48 -12.98 4.92
N PHE A 120 -23.14 -14.25 4.70
CA PHE A 120 -22.14 -14.62 3.69
C PHE A 120 -22.65 -14.47 2.25
N SER A 121 -23.97 -14.47 2.02
CA SER A 121 -24.52 -14.25 0.68
C SER A 121 -24.13 -12.89 0.08
N CYS A 122 -23.95 -11.85 0.92
CA CYS A 122 -23.53 -10.52 0.46
C CYS A 122 -22.06 -10.46 0.03
N LEU A 123 -21.25 -11.44 0.42
CA LEU A 123 -19.83 -11.53 0.08
C LEU A 123 -19.59 -12.32 -1.21
N VAL A 124 -20.56 -13.14 -1.63
CA VAL A 124 -20.47 -13.92 -2.88
C VAL A 124 -21.14 -13.17 -4.04
N TYR A 125 -22.15 -12.34 -3.76
CA TYR A 125 -22.90 -11.62 -4.78
C TYR A 125 -22.33 -10.22 -5.05
N GLU A 126 -21.58 -10.08 -6.15
CA GLU A 126 -20.92 -8.81 -6.54
C GLU A 126 -21.75 -7.95 -7.52
N GLN A 127 -22.86 -8.46 -8.06
CA GLN A 127 -23.65 -7.76 -9.07
C GLN A 127 -24.50 -6.63 -8.46
N ARG A 128 -24.58 -5.49 -9.16
CA ARG A 128 -25.47 -4.38 -8.76
C ARG A 128 -26.91 -4.68 -9.16
N SER A 129 -27.77 -4.93 -8.18
CA SER A 129 -29.22 -4.97 -8.39
C SER A 129 -29.86 -3.60 -8.10
N ASN A 130 -30.73 -3.13 -9.00
CA ASN A 130 -31.53 -1.92 -8.79
C ASN A 130 -32.86 -2.22 -8.07
N SER A 131 -33.10 -3.47 -7.70
CA SER A 131 -34.25 -3.93 -6.92
C SER A 131 -34.00 -3.72 -5.43
N GLU A 132 -35.03 -3.24 -4.72
CA GLU A 132 -35.00 -3.09 -3.27
C GLU A 132 -34.91 -4.48 -2.61
N ALA A 133 -33.85 -4.71 -1.83
CA ALA A 133 -33.63 -5.99 -1.16
C ALA A 133 -34.62 -6.13 0.01
N VAL A 134 -35.45 -7.18 -0.02
CA VAL A 134 -36.31 -7.53 1.11
C VAL A 134 -35.46 -8.24 2.16
N VAL A 135 -34.87 -7.47 3.07
CA VAL A 135 -34.12 -8.02 4.20
C VAL A 135 -35.13 -8.46 5.27
N PRO A 136 -35.16 -9.74 5.70
CA PRO A 136 -36.03 -10.14 6.78
C PRO A 136 -35.65 -9.39 8.07
N ARG A 137 -36.66 -8.87 8.80
CA ARG A 137 -36.51 -8.00 10.00
C ARG A 137 -35.76 -8.63 11.19
N SER A 138 -35.29 -9.87 11.06
CA SER A 138 -34.63 -10.63 12.13
C SER A 138 -33.11 -10.45 12.20
N VAL A 139 -32.48 -9.79 11.23
CA VAL A 139 -31.01 -9.74 11.16
C VAL A 139 -30.46 -8.70 12.16
N LYS A 140 -30.27 -9.13 13.42
CA LYS A 140 -29.47 -8.41 14.43
C LYS A 140 -27.98 -8.30 14.04
N ALA A 141 -27.58 -8.93 12.93
CA ALA A 141 -26.21 -9.03 12.47
C ALA A 141 -25.69 -7.73 11.80
N GLU A 142 -26.55 -6.87 11.24
CA GLU A 142 -26.09 -5.69 10.51
C GLU A 142 -25.34 -4.71 11.43
N ASP A 143 -25.89 -4.41 12.61
CA ASP A 143 -25.28 -3.44 13.53
C ASP A 143 -23.95 -3.93 14.12
N THR A 144 -23.81 -5.22 14.37
CA THR A 144 -22.58 -5.84 14.93
C THR A 144 -21.49 -6.01 13.87
N PHE A 145 -21.88 -6.35 12.64
CA PHE A 145 -20.99 -6.45 11.49
C PHE A 145 -20.37 -5.09 11.14
N TRP A 146 -21.19 -4.04 11.00
CA TRP A 146 -20.72 -2.71 10.64
C TRP A 146 -19.95 -2.01 11.77
N ALA A 147 -20.32 -2.22 13.04
CA ALA A 147 -19.58 -1.65 14.17
C ALA A 147 -18.16 -2.20 14.30
N THR A 148 -17.97 -3.50 14.05
CA THR A 148 -16.66 -4.14 14.09
C THR A 148 -15.77 -3.69 12.92
N LEU A 149 -16.31 -3.67 11.69
CA LEU A 149 -15.56 -3.26 10.50
C LEU A 149 -15.09 -1.79 10.58
N ARG A 150 -15.90 -0.94 11.24
CA ARG A 150 -15.70 0.52 11.33
C ARG A 150 -14.53 0.93 12.22
N ILE A 151 -14.09 0.10 13.17
CA ILE A 151 -13.06 0.47 14.17
C ILE A 151 -11.63 0.18 13.71
N ARG A 152 -11.41 -0.83 12.84
CA ARG A 152 -10.04 -1.25 12.46
C ARG A 152 -9.58 -0.78 11.08
N PHE A 153 -10.50 -0.38 10.19
CA PHE A 153 -10.15 0.03 8.82
C PHE A 153 -9.90 1.54 8.65
N CYS A 154 -10.02 2.34 9.72
CA CYS A 154 -9.86 3.79 9.62
C CYS A 154 -9.03 4.34 10.80
N ARG A 155 -7.71 4.45 10.59
CA ARG A 155 -6.82 5.57 11.00
C ARG A 155 -5.34 5.22 10.73
N GLY A 156 -4.77 5.79 9.67
CA GLY A 156 -3.35 6.17 9.69
C GLY A 156 -2.33 5.40 8.83
N CYS A 157 -2.68 4.88 7.65
CA CYS A 157 -1.66 4.31 6.74
C CYS A 157 -1.67 4.81 5.29
N CYS A 158 -2.71 5.49 4.80
CA CYS A 158 -2.70 6.04 3.44
C CYS A 158 -2.33 7.53 3.44
N PRO A 159 -1.16 7.95 2.89
CA PRO A 159 -0.87 9.34 2.62
C PRO A 159 -1.60 9.91 1.39
N ARG A 160 -2.45 9.15 0.69
CA ARG A 160 -3.13 9.59 -0.54
C ARG A 160 -4.53 10.18 -0.38
N THR A 161 -5.12 10.20 0.81
CA THR A 161 -6.48 10.73 1.02
C THR A 161 -6.53 11.79 2.11
N ALA A 162 -5.90 12.93 1.85
CA ALA A 162 -5.91 14.10 2.72
C ALA A 162 -6.92 15.17 2.26
N THR A 163 -8.14 14.81 1.88
CA THR A 163 -9.18 15.81 1.54
C THR A 163 -10.60 15.35 1.86
N LEU A 164 -10.88 14.93 3.10
CA LEU A 164 -12.26 14.98 3.60
C LEU A 164 -12.24 15.40 5.08
N ARG A 165 -12.44 16.70 5.32
CA ARG A 165 -12.74 17.24 6.65
C ARG A 165 -14.14 16.77 7.08
N PRO A 166 -14.36 16.50 8.38
CA PRO A 166 -15.69 16.21 8.88
C PRO A 166 -16.40 17.54 9.17
N THR A 167 -17.40 17.87 8.36
CA THR A 167 -18.41 18.86 8.75
C THR A 167 -19.76 18.18 8.76
N GLY A 168 -20.39 18.14 9.94
CA GLY A 168 -21.81 17.88 10.08
C GLY A 168 -22.17 16.44 10.43
N SER A 169 -22.85 16.31 11.56
CA SER A 169 -23.71 15.20 11.97
C SER A 169 -24.49 14.60 10.79
N PHE A 170 -24.12 13.39 10.35
CA PHE A 170 -24.84 12.65 9.33
C PHE A 170 -25.00 11.18 9.70
N GLY A 171 -26.25 10.75 9.77
CA GLY A 171 -26.66 9.36 9.75
C GLY A 171 -26.15 8.70 8.46
N TRP A 172 -25.48 7.57 8.63
CA TRP A 172 -24.87 6.82 7.54
C TRP A 172 -25.95 6.02 6.82
N ARG A 173 -26.57 6.63 5.80
CA ARG A 173 -27.34 5.88 4.79
C ARG A 173 -26.37 5.12 3.89
N HIS A 174 -26.82 3.96 3.40
CA HIS A 174 -26.13 2.95 2.56
C HIS A 174 -25.29 3.44 1.34
N SER A 175 -25.23 4.74 1.03
CA SER A 175 -24.48 5.24 -0.14
C SER A 175 -22.97 5.42 0.07
N THR A 176 -22.48 5.25 1.30
CA THR A 176 -21.07 5.47 1.69
C THR A 176 -20.17 4.24 1.53
N MET A 177 -20.69 3.10 1.09
CA MET A 177 -19.88 1.94 0.65
C MET A 177 -18.99 2.24 -0.57
N ARG A 178 -19.21 3.36 -1.27
CA ARG A 178 -18.50 3.69 -2.52
C ARG A 178 -17.04 4.08 -2.38
N THR A 179 -16.50 4.30 -1.18
CA THR A 179 -15.12 4.81 -1.02
C THR A 179 -14.14 3.83 -0.40
N VAL A 180 -14.60 2.70 0.15
CA VAL A 180 -13.73 1.72 0.82
C VAL A 180 -13.08 0.74 -0.18
N GLY A 181 -13.69 0.56 -1.37
CA GLY A 181 -13.18 -0.32 -2.42
C GLY A 181 -12.02 0.23 -3.27
N CYS A 182 -11.54 1.45 -3.02
CA CYS A 182 -10.45 2.05 -3.79
C CYS A 182 -9.06 1.90 -3.15
N ALA A 183 -8.94 1.24 -1.99
CA ALA A 183 -7.68 1.21 -1.23
C ALA A 183 -7.08 -0.19 -1.05
N LEU A 184 -7.60 -1.21 -1.76
CA LEU A 184 -7.11 -2.60 -1.70
C LEU A 184 -7.02 -3.26 -3.10
N LEU A 185 -7.10 -2.48 -4.17
CA LEU A 185 -6.63 -2.82 -5.52
C LEU A 185 -5.48 -1.87 -5.86
#